data_AF-A0A5C7REE6-F1
#
_entry.id   AF-A0A5C7REE6-F1
#
_cell.length_a   1.000
_cell.length_b   1.000
_cell.length_c   1.000
_cell.angle_alpha   90.00
_cell.angle_beta   90.00
_cell.angle_gamma   90.00
#
_symmetry.space_group_name_H-M   'P 1'
#
loop_
_entity.id
_entity.type
_entity.pdbx_description
1 polymer ?
#
loop_
_entity_poly.entity_id
_entity_poly.type
_entity_poly.pdbx_seq_one_letter_code
_entity_poly.pdbx_strand_id
1 'polypeptide(L)'
;MDLAADPNWQVYEFERDGIRYVQVNDRTGIVRAAVGRIGDTFWVLPLGRDADRVSLPGNVVPRGQGKLLYRNNEVEIIQNRNGGQDHWIVRAPVIGQNRRAVRAQRAGQ
;
A
#
# COMPACT_ATOMS: atom_id res chain seq x y z
N MET A 1 2.56 16.32 5.15
CA MET A 1 2.39 16.66 3.72
C MET A 1 1.59 15.54 3.07
N ASP A 2 0.78 15.84 2.06
CA ASP A 2 0.12 14.80 1.27
C ASP A 2 1.15 14.12 0.34
N LEU A 3 1.16 12.79 0.37
CA LEU A 3 2.10 11.91 -0.35
C LEU A 3 1.43 11.12 -1.49
N ALA A 4 0.14 11.35 -1.75
CA ALA A 4 -0.59 10.65 -2.78
C ALA A 4 -0.04 10.93 -4.19
N ALA A 5 0.04 9.89 -5.03
CA ALA A 5 0.33 10.01 -6.46
C ALA A 5 -0.91 10.39 -7.29
N ASP A 6 -2.11 10.33 -6.71
CA ASP A 6 -3.38 10.67 -7.35
C ASP A 6 -4.09 11.78 -6.56
N PRO A 7 -4.41 12.93 -7.18
CA PRO A 7 -5.03 14.06 -6.50
C PRO A 7 -6.49 13.82 -6.02
N ASN A 8 -7.11 12.69 -6.37
CA ASN A 8 -8.42 12.31 -5.83
C ASN A 8 -8.33 11.74 -4.41
N TRP A 9 -7.11 11.51 -3.93
CA TRP A 9 -6.79 10.88 -2.67
C TRP A 9 -5.76 11.73 -1.93
N GLN A 10 -5.66 11.52 -0.62
CA GLN A 10 -4.61 12.06 0.21
C GLN A 10 -3.97 10.91 0.98
N VAL A 11 -2.64 10.89 1.05
CA VAL A 11 -1.91 9.91 1.85
C VAL A 11 -1.03 10.63 2.85
N TYR A 12 -1.14 10.23 4.12
CA TYR A 12 -0.33 10.77 5.20
C TYR A 12 0.46 9.65 5.87
N GLU A 13 1.73 9.92 6.13
CA GLU A 13 2.57 9.09 6.97
C GLU A 13 2.87 9.78 8.29
N PHE A 14 2.88 8.98 9.35
CA PHE A 14 3.35 9.40 10.66
C PHE A 14 3.97 8.22 11.40
N GLU A 15 4.87 8.53 12.32
CA GLU A 15 5.53 7.56 13.18
C GLU A 15 5.23 7.88 14.65
N ARG A 16 4.97 6.85 15.44
CA ARG A 16 4.85 6.94 16.90
C ARG A 16 5.44 5.68 17.52
N ASP A 17 6.34 5.85 18.48
CA ASP A 17 6.95 4.76 19.24
C ASP A 17 7.59 3.68 18.35
N GLY A 18 8.22 4.10 17.25
CA GLY A 18 8.85 3.21 16.24
C GLY A 18 7.85 2.49 15.32
N ILE A 19 6.56 2.79 15.44
CA ILE A 19 5.50 2.25 14.59
C ILE A 19 5.18 3.25 13.49
N ARG A 20 5.22 2.80 12.24
CA ARG A 20 4.82 3.61 11.09
C ARG A 20 3.37 3.36 10.75
N TYR A 21 2.68 4.45 10.44
CA TYR A 21 1.29 4.44 10.04
C TYR A 21 1.15 5.13 8.70
N VAL A 22 0.35 4.53 7.83
CA VAL A 22 -0.07 5.16 6.58
C VAL A 22 -1.59 5.28 6.60
N GLN A 23 -2.08 6.51 6.46
CA GLN A 23 -3.51 6.80 6.40
C GLN A 23 -3.88 7.29 5.00
N VAL A 24 -4.96 6.76 4.45
CA VAL A 24 -5.54 7.17 3.17
C VAL A 24 -6.85 7.88 3.41
N ASN A 25 -6.97 9.10 2.89
CA ASN A 25 -8.21 9.86 2.86
C ASN A 25 -8.67 10.08 1.42
N ASP A 26 -9.97 10.26 1.21
CA ASP A 26 -10.47 10.84 -0.04
C ASP A 26 -10.19 12.35 -0.11
N ARG A 27 -10.45 12.95 -1.28
CA ARG A 27 -10.30 14.40 -1.51
C ARG A 27 -11.07 15.29 -0.52
N THR A 28 -12.11 14.78 0.14
CA THR A 28 -12.88 15.54 1.14
C THR A 28 -12.29 15.42 2.55
N GLY A 29 -11.20 14.66 2.72
CA GLY A 29 -10.53 14.43 3.99
C GLY A 29 -11.11 13.27 4.80
N ILE A 30 -12.07 12.51 4.25
CA ILE A 30 -12.64 11.36 4.95
C ILE A 30 -11.64 10.21 4.91
N VAL A 31 -11.32 9.66 6.09
CA VAL A 31 -10.45 8.49 6.21
C VAL A 31 -11.14 7.28 5.56
N ARG A 32 -10.43 6.64 4.63
CA ARG A 32 -10.87 5.42 3.96
C ARG A 32 -10.23 4.19 4.59
N ALA A 33 -8.92 4.21 4.78
CA ALA A 33 -8.18 3.12 5.39
C ALA A 33 -6.94 3.65 6.13
N ALA A 34 -6.51 2.93 7.14
CA ALA A 34 -5.23 3.16 7.79
C ALA A 34 -4.55 1.83 8.14
N VAL A 35 -3.23 1.77 7.96
CA VAL A 35 -2.44 0.56 8.19
C VAL A 35 -1.21 0.91 9.03
N GLY A 36 -0.96 0.10 10.05
CA GLY A 36 0.26 0.14 10.83
C GLY A 36 1.28 -0.88 10.33
N ARG A 37 2.56 -0.58 10.53
CA ARG A 37 3.67 -1.47 10.19
C ARG A 37 4.77 -1.45 11.24
N ILE A 38 5.28 -2.64 11.59
CA ILE A 38 6.55 -2.86 12.32
C ILE A 38 7.28 -4.01 11.61
N GLY A 39 8.49 -3.75 11.12
CA GLY A 39 9.22 -4.74 10.31
C GLY A 39 8.35 -5.25 9.15
N ASP A 40 8.32 -6.55 8.90
CA ASP A 40 7.49 -7.11 7.82
C ASP A 40 6.02 -7.33 8.20
N THR A 41 5.63 -6.95 9.43
CA THR A 41 4.26 -7.10 9.91
C THR A 41 3.44 -5.88 9.56
N PHE A 42 2.29 -6.12 8.92
CA PHE A 42 1.26 -5.11 8.64
C PHE A 42 -0.01 -5.46 9.41
N TRP A 43 -0.75 -4.44 9.84
CA TRP A 43 -2.10 -4.62 10.38
C TRP A 43 -3.00 -3.45 10.01
N VAL A 44 -4.27 -3.77 9.80
CA VAL A 44 -5.30 -2.75 9.55
C VAL A 44 -5.68 -2.10 10.88
N LEU A 45 -5.73 -0.77 10.91
CA LEU A 45 -6.36 -0.06 12.01
C LEU A 45 -7.88 -0.05 11.81
N PRO A 46 -8.69 -0.23 12.86
CA PRO A 46 -10.15 -0.17 12.77
C PRO A 46 -10.64 1.28 12.63
N LEU A 47 -10.16 1.96 11.59
CA LEU A 47 -10.39 3.36 11.28
C LEU A 47 -10.59 3.53 9.77
N GLY A 48 -11.63 4.29 9.42
CA GLY A 48 -11.98 4.61 8.05
C GLY A 48 -13.10 3.73 7.50
N ARG A 49 -13.77 4.24 6.45
CA ARG A 49 -14.97 3.61 5.86
C ARG A 49 -14.71 2.30 5.12
N ASP A 50 -13.45 1.98 4.86
CA ASP A 50 -13.03 0.86 4.03
C ASP A 50 -12.04 -0.05 4.78
N ALA A 51 -12.01 0.03 6.12
CA ALA A 51 -11.12 -0.78 6.96
C ALA A 51 -11.33 -2.29 6.74
N ASP A 52 -12.56 -2.71 6.43
CA ASP A 52 -12.92 -4.09 6.09
C ASP A 52 -12.51 -4.51 4.67
N ARG A 53 -12.03 -3.57 3.85
CA ARG A 53 -11.65 -3.79 2.44
C ARG A 53 -10.16 -3.59 2.19
N VAL A 54 -9.34 -3.82 3.21
CA VAL A 54 -7.87 -3.79 3.11
C VAL A 54 -7.32 -5.22 2.96
N SER A 55 -6.55 -5.46 1.90
CA SER A 55 -5.80 -6.70 1.67
C SER A 55 -4.34 -6.49 2.06
N LEU A 56 -3.88 -7.22 3.08
CA LEU A 56 -2.49 -7.24 3.53
C LEU A 56 -1.69 -8.36 2.82
N PRO A 57 -0.35 -8.43 2.97
CA PRO A 57 0.42 -9.54 2.46
C PRO A 57 -0.13 -10.89 2.95
N GLY A 58 -0.35 -11.83 2.03
CA GLY A 58 -0.95 -13.14 2.33
C GLY A 58 -2.48 -13.21 2.20
N ASN A 59 -3.17 -12.07 2.15
CA ASN A 59 -4.62 -12.06 1.91
C ASN A 59 -4.94 -12.33 0.43
N VAL A 60 -6.12 -12.91 0.19
CA VAL A 60 -6.69 -12.98 -1.16
C VAL A 60 -7.03 -11.57 -1.62
N VAL A 61 -6.40 -11.14 -2.72
CA VAL A 61 -6.67 -9.84 -3.34
C VAL A 61 -7.88 -9.97 -4.27
N PRO A 62 -8.96 -9.18 -4.07
CA PRO A 62 -10.09 -9.16 -5.00
C PRO A 62 -9.67 -8.75 -6.40
N ARG A 63 -10.28 -9.34 -7.44
CA ARG A 63 -10.07 -8.87 -8.82
C ARG A 63 -10.55 -7.42 -8.96
N GLY A 64 -9.81 -6.61 -9.68
CA GLY A 64 -10.15 -5.21 -9.89
C GLY A 64 -9.08 -4.46 -10.69
N GLN A 65 -9.30 -3.17 -10.88
CA GLN A 65 -8.34 -2.28 -11.52
C GLN A 65 -7.43 -1.65 -10.46
N GLY A 66 -6.16 -2.09 -10.45
CA GLY A 66 -5.13 -1.57 -9.55
C GLY A 66 -4.54 -0.24 -10.03
N LYS A 67 -4.44 0.74 -9.14
CA LYS A 67 -3.72 2.01 -9.32
C LYS A 67 -2.79 2.24 -8.12
N LEU A 68 -1.50 2.41 -8.39
CA LEU A 68 -0.53 2.76 -7.35
C LEU A 68 -0.88 4.15 -6.81
N LEU A 69 -1.19 4.22 -5.51
CA LEU A 69 -1.53 5.47 -4.85
C LEU A 69 -0.34 6.03 -4.07
N TYR A 70 0.45 5.16 -3.46
CA TYR A 70 1.57 5.58 -2.63
C TYR A 70 2.64 4.48 -2.58
N ARG A 71 3.91 4.91 -2.53
CA ARG A 71 5.06 4.03 -2.36
C ARG A 71 6.20 4.76 -1.66
N ASN A 72 6.80 4.13 -0.66
CA ASN A 72 8.17 4.43 -0.21
C ASN A 72 9.03 3.14 -0.25
N ASN A 73 10.12 3.09 0.51
CA ASN A 73 11.01 1.93 0.55
C ASN A 73 10.45 0.73 1.34
N GLU A 74 9.34 0.91 2.07
CA GLU A 74 8.81 -0.10 3.00
C GLU A 74 7.34 -0.45 2.77
N VAL A 75 6.57 0.43 2.13
CA VAL A 75 5.13 0.27 1.91
C VAL A 75 4.75 0.69 0.48
N GLU A 76 3.88 -0.09 -0.14
CA GLU A 76 3.05 0.28 -1.29
C GLU A 76 1.57 0.25 -0.88
N ILE A 77 0.83 1.27 -1.29
CA ILE A 77 -0.63 1.28 -1.26
C ILE A 77 -1.15 1.36 -2.69
N ILE A 78 -1.97 0.39 -3.05
CA ILE A 78 -2.63 0.30 -4.35
C ILE A 78 -4.13 0.37 -4.12
N GLN A 79 -4.77 1.35 -4.75
CA GLN A 79 -6.21 1.37 -4.88
C GLN A 79 -6.61 0.27 -5.88
N ASN A 80 -7.48 -0.64 -5.47
CA ASN A 80 -8.03 -1.67 -6.33
C ASN A 80 -9.54 -1.48 -6.47
N ARG A 81 -9.96 -0.95 -7.61
CA ARG A 81 -11.38 -0.68 -7.85
C ARG A 81 -12.08 -1.93 -8.37
N ASN A 82 -13.12 -2.38 -7.67
CA ASN A 82 -13.95 -3.52 -8.03
C ASN A 82 -15.43 -3.16 -7.88
N GLY A 83 -16.21 -3.19 -8.96
CA GLY A 83 -17.67 -2.99 -8.89
C GLY A 83 -18.12 -1.66 -8.26
N GLY A 84 -17.32 -0.58 -8.37
CA GLY A 84 -17.62 0.72 -7.76
C GLY A 84 -17.16 0.87 -6.30
N GLN A 85 -16.65 -0.21 -5.68
CA GLN A 85 -16.02 -0.16 -4.37
C GLN A 85 -14.51 -0.01 -4.50
N ASP A 86 -13.92 0.78 -3.61
CA ASP A 86 -12.47 0.84 -3.45
C ASP A 86 -12.04 -0.22 -2.42
N HIS A 87 -11.09 -1.05 -2.82
CA HIS A 87 -10.31 -1.92 -1.95
C HIS A 87 -8.88 -1.41 -1.88
N TRP A 88 -8.19 -1.67 -0.78
CA TRP A 88 -6.84 -1.18 -0.54
C TRP A 88 -5.89 -2.36 -0.44
N ILE A 89 -4.96 -2.49 -1.38
CA ILE A 89 -3.91 -3.50 -1.30
C ILE A 89 -2.71 -2.83 -0.65
N VAL A 90 -2.22 -3.42 0.44
CA VAL A 90 -1.01 -2.97 1.13
C VAL A 90 0.03 -4.08 1.09
N ARG A 91 1.26 -3.72 0.72
CA ARG A 91 2.37 -4.68 0.65
C ARG A 91 3.71 -3.99 0.78
N ALA A 92 4.77 -4.77 1.01
CA ALA A 92 6.13 -4.30 0.84
C ALA A 92 6.42 -3.99 -0.65
N PRO A 93 7.20 -2.95 -0.96
CA PRO A 93 7.60 -2.64 -2.33
C PRO A 93 8.41 -3.77 -2.95
N VAL A 94 8.22 -4.00 -4.25
CA VAL A 94 9.04 -4.96 -4.99
C VAL A 94 10.39 -4.33 -5.30
N ILE A 95 11.36 -4.49 -4.40
CA ILE A 95 12.74 -4.02 -4.64
C ILE A 95 13.47 -5.06 -5.49
N GLY A 96 13.60 -4.76 -6.79
CA GLY A 96 14.69 -5.25 -7.65
C GLY A 96 15.01 -6.76 -7.63
N GLN A 97 14.05 -7.65 -7.91
CA GLN A 97 14.39 -9.04 -8.29
C GLN A 97 15.19 -9.13 -9.61
N ASN A 98 15.26 -8.05 -10.40
CA ASN A 98 15.95 -8.01 -11.70
C ASN A 98 17.46 -7.74 -11.67
N ARG A 99 18.10 -7.43 -10.53
CA ARG A 99 19.57 -7.19 -10.51
C ARG A 99 20.41 -8.42 -10.18
N ARG A 100 19.87 -9.38 -9.45
CA ARG A 100 20.56 -10.66 -9.16
C ARG A 100 20.35 -11.69 -10.29
N ALA A 101 19.15 -11.75 -10.87
CA ALA A 101 18.84 -12.69 -11.96
C ALA A 101 19.61 -12.37 -13.26
N VAL A 102 19.73 -11.08 -13.63
CA VAL A 102 20.39 -10.67 -14.89
C VAL A 102 21.92 -10.84 -14.84
N ARG A 103 22.55 -10.74 -13.66
CA ARG A 103 23.99 -11.03 -13.51
C ARG A 103 24.30 -12.52 -13.51
N ALA A 104 23.42 -13.36 -12.97
CA ALA A 104 23.61 -14.81 -12.97
C ALA A 104 23.49 -15.42 -14.39
N GLN A 105 22.69 -14.83 -15.27
CA GLN A 105 22.53 -15.30 -16.66
C GLN A 105 23.64 -14.84 -17.62
N ARG A 106 24.42 -13.81 -17.28
CA ARG A 106 25.54 -13.31 -18.10
C ARG A 106 26.92 -13.83 -17.68
N ALA A 107 27.00 -14.58 -16.58
CA ALA A 107 28.24 -15.20 -16.11
C ALA A 107 28.34 -16.69 -16.48
N GLY A 108 27.38 -17.21 -17.24
CA GLY A 108 27.31 -18.63 -17.65
C GLY A 108 27.10 -18.83 -19.15
N GLN A 109 27.49 -17.85 -19.97
CA GLN A 109 27.59 -17.99 -21.44
C GLN A 109 28.98 -17.58 -21.89
#